data_AF-A0A7Z9QNN3-F1
#
_entry.id   AF-A0A7Z9QNN3-F1
#
_cell.length_a   1.000
_cell.length_b   1.000
_cell.length_c   1.000
_cell.angle_alpha   90.00
_cell.angle_beta   90.00
_cell.angle_gamma   90.00
#
_symmetry.space_group_name_H-M   'P 1'
#
loop_
_entity.id
_entity.type
_entity.pdbx_description
1 polymer ?
#
loop_
_entity_poly.entity_id
_entity_poly.type
_entity_poly.pdbx_seq_one_letter_code
_entity_poly.pdbx_strand_id
1 'polypeptide(L)'
;HPPGEWHHIAAVATTKFARVYLDGKGGTEARKDIKNHGSSDFKVNIGGCGIWDGAGNWFTGAMDEVAIFHSALDDGDIRKIMNGFASLMTAVDPKDKLPLAWGKIKQRN
;
A
#
# COMPACT_ATOMS: atom_id res chain seq x y z
N HIS A 1 13.74 9.50 -12.08
CA HIS A 1 12.41 9.04 -12.52
C HIS A 1 11.95 10.01 -13.60
N PRO A 2 11.74 9.52 -14.84
CA PRO A 2 11.41 10.37 -15.98
C PRO A 2 10.04 11.04 -15.81
N PRO A 3 9.88 12.31 -16.22
CA PRO A 3 8.60 12.97 -16.19
C PRO A 3 7.63 12.39 -17.24
N GLY A 4 6.34 12.35 -16.93
CA GLY A 4 5.29 11.93 -17.87
C GLY A 4 4.99 10.43 -17.89
N GLU A 5 5.65 9.63 -17.05
CA GLU A 5 5.36 8.21 -16.87
C GLU A 5 4.55 7.95 -15.58
N TRP A 6 3.83 6.82 -15.56
CA TRP A 6 3.16 6.35 -14.35
C TRP A 6 4.20 5.87 -13.33
N HIS A 7 4.08 6.35 -12.10
CA HIS A 7 4.92 5.96 -10.99
C HIS A 7 4.06 5.50 -9.82
N HIS A 8 4.50 4.42 -9.17
CA HIS A 8 3.87 3.95 -7.94
C HIS A 8 4.53 4.62 -6.74
N ILE A 9 3.72 5.28 -5.91
CA ILE A 9 4.14 5.90 -4.66
C ILE A 9 3.44 5.22 -3.50
N ALA A 10 4.20 4.84 -2.48
CA ALA A 10 3.63 4.37 -1.22
C ALA A 10 4.36 4.98 -0.02
N ALA A 11 3.64 5.16 1.08
CA ALA A 11 4.21 5.52 2.37
C ALA A 11 3.75 4.50 3.41
N VAL A 12 4.71 3.94 4.15
CA VAL A 12 4.45 3.00 5.24
C VAL A 12 4.97 3.63 6.52
N ALA A 13 4.12 3.63 7.55
CA ALA A 13 4.48 4.13 8.87
C ALA A 13 4.13 3.11 9.94
N THR A 14 5.03 2.97 10.91
CA THR A 14 4.88 2.20 12.15
C THR A 14 5.19 3.11 13.34
N THR A 15 5.04 2.60 14.56
CA THR A 15 5.48 3.30 15.77
C THR A 15 7.00 3.47 15.89
N LYS A 16 7.79 2.88 14.99
CA LYS A 16 9.26 2.91 15.02
C LYS A 16 9.88 3.63 13.83
N PHE A 17 9.20 3.62 12.68
CA PHE A 17 9.73 4.19 11.44
C PHE A 17 8.65 4.66 10.48
N ALA A 18 9.03 5.55 9.58
CA ALA A 18 8.30 5.84 8.36
C ALA A 18 9.22 5.65 7.14
N ARG A 19 8.67 5.12 6.06
CA ARG A 19 9.37 4.85 4.81
C ARG A 19 8.51 5.24 3.62
N VAL A 20 9.13 5.85 2.62
CA VAL A 20 8.50 6.13 1.32
C VAL A 20 9.10 5.22 0.26
N TYR A 21 8.25 4.77 -0.65
CA TYR A 21 8.60 3.90 -1.77
C TYR A 21 8.28 4.62 -3.08
N LEU A 22 9.14 4.41 -4.06
CA LEU A 22 8.96 4.84 -5.44
C LEU A 22 9.23 3.65 -6.35
N ASP A 23 8.27 3.32 -7.20
CA ASP A 23 8.30 2.17 -8.10
C ASP A 23 8.63 0.87 -7.32
N GLY A 24 7.99 0.71 -6.16
CA GLY A 24 8.12 -0.46 -5.29
C GLY A 24 9.45 -0.57 -4.55
N LYS A 25 10.37 0.37 -4.76
CA LYS A 25 11.68 0.44 -4.11
C LYS A 25 11.61 1.42 -2.95
N GLY A 26 11.88 0.93 -1.74
CA GLY A 26 11.93 1.75 -0.53
C GLY A 26 13.18 2.62 -0.49
N GLY A 27 13.05 3.84 0.03
CA GLY A 27 14.17 4.71 0.36
C GLY A 27 14.68 4.53 1.80
N THR A 28 15.49 5.48 2.26
CA THR A 28 15.92 5.57 3.66
C THR A 28 14.71 5.78 4.57
N GLU A 29 14.71 5.09 5.71
CA GLU A 29 13.69 5.26 6.73
C GLU A 29 14.02 6.40 7.68
N ALA A 30 13.01 7.18 8.03
CA ALA A 30 13.06 8.02 9.23
C ALA A 30 12.66 7.15 10.42
N ARG A 31 13.54 7.04 11.43
CA ARG A 31 13.31 6.24 12.63
C ARG A 31 13.06 7.12 13.84
N LYS A 32 12.00 6.80 14.57
CA LYS A 32 11.63 7.45 15.84
C LYS A 32 10.65 6.56 16.56
N ASP A 33 10.83 6.41 17.87
CA ASP A 33 9.82 5.78 18.71
C ASP A 33 8.69 6.78 18.99
N ILE A 34 7.48 6.45 18.53
CA ILE A 34 6.26 7.22 18.77
C ILE A 34 5.21 6.32 19.41
N LYS A 35 4.32 6.91 20.22
CA LYS A 35 3.24 6.16 20.88
C LYS A 35 2.13 5.76 19.91
N ASN A 36 1.76 6.68 19.01
CA ASN A 36 0.74 6.50 17.97
C ASN A 36 0.93 7.54 16.86
N HIS A 37 0.16 7.42 15.77
CA HIS A 37 0.19 8.32 14.61
C HIS A 37 -0.71 9.56 14.76
N GLY A 38 -1.32 9.77 15.93
CA GLY A 38 -2.31 10.83 16.16
C GLY A 38 -3.67 10.53 15.53
N SER A 39 -4.56 11.52 15.59
CA SER A 39 -5.88 11.54 14.96
C SER A 39 -6.12 12.91 14.33
N SER A 40 -6.99 12.98 13.33
CA SER A 40 -7.38 14.22 12.65
C SER A 40 -8.89 14.27 12.54
N ASP A 41 -9.49 15.40 12.91
CA ASP A 41 -10.92 15.67 12.73
C ASP A 41 -11.25 16.15 11.30
N PHE A 42 -10.22 16.45 10.50
CA PHE A 42 -10.37 16.85 9.11
C PHE A 42 -10.59 15.64 8.20
N LYS A 43 -11.34 15.87 7.12
CA LYS A 43 -11.57 14.86 6.07
C LYS A 43 -10.28 14.50 5.35
N VAL A 44 -10.20 13.25 4.91
CA VAL A 44 -9.15 12.81 3.98
C VAL A 44 -9.45 13.38 2.60
N ASN A 45 -8.49 14.10 2.02
CA ASN A 45 -8.56 14.62 0.66
C ASN A 45 -7.49 13.92 -0.19
N ILE A 46 -7.85 13.52 -1.40
CA ILE A 46 -6.94 12.97 -2.41
C ILE A 46 -6.91 13.96 -3.58
N GLY A 47 -5.71 14.28 -4.10
CA GLY A 47 -5.56 15.17 -5.26
C GLY A 47 -5.45 16.67 -4.96
N GLY A 48 -5.27 17.06 -3.70
CA GLY A 48 -4.99 18.46 -3.30
C GLY A 48 -5.89 18.97 -2.18
N CYS A 49 -5.87 20.29 -1.96
CA CYS A 49 -6.61 20.98 -0.89
C CYS A 49 -6.28 20.42 0.51
N GLY A 50 -5.09 20.79 0.99
CA GLY A 50 -4.57 20.34 2.29
C GLY A 50 -5.40 20.88 3.47
N ILE A 51 -5.23 20.25 4.63
CA ILE A 51 -5.95 20.59 5.87
C ILE A 51 -5.77 22.07 6.27
N TRP A 52 -4.58 22.63 6.04
CA TRP A 52 -4.22 24.00 6.42
C TRP A 52 -4.24 24.99 5.24
N ASP A 53 -4.68 24.52 4.07
CA ASP A 53 -4.72 25.29 2.85
C ASP A 53 -5.90 24.81 1.98
N GLY A 54 -7.07 25.32 2.33
CA GLY A 54 -8.36 24.93 1.75
C GLY A 54 -8.61 25.48 0.34
N ALA A 55 -7.68 26.25 -0.23
CA ALA A 55 -7.84 26.84 -1.56
C ALA A 55 -6.51 26.88 -2.32
N GLY A 56 -6.40 26.09 -3.39
CA GLY A 56 -5.20 26.00 -4.23
C GLY A 56 -4.48 24.66 -4.09
N ASN A 57 -3.35 24.50 -4.77
CA ASN A 57 -2.47 23.31 -4.68
C ASN A 57 -3.12 21.98 -5.07
N TRP A 58 -3.99 22.01 -6.08
CA TRP A 58 -4.50 20.79 -6.72
C TRP A 58 -3.39 20.04 -7.44
N PHE A 59 -3.39 18.72 -7.32
CA PHE A 59 -2.56 17.87 -8.15
C PHE A 59 -3.09 17.91 -9.58
N THR A 60 -2.26 18.35 -10.52
CA THR A 60 -2.65 18.52 -11.94
C THR A 60 -2.35 17.31 -12.81
N GLY A 61 -1.89 16.20 -12.21
CA GLY A 61 -1.62 14.95 -12.91
C GLY A 61 -2.79 13.97 -12.85
N ALA A 62 -2.55 12.74 -13.28
CA ALA A 62 -3.48 11.63 -13.14
C ALA A 62 -3.11 10.75 -11.93
N MET A 63 -4.12 10.23 -11.25
CA MET A 63 -3.98 9.26 -10.17
C MET A 63 -4.87 8.06 -10.50
N ASP A 64 -4.39 6.86 -10.22
CA ASP A 64 -5.17 5.63 -10.32
C ASP A 64 -4.82 4.71 -9.15
N GLU A 65 -5.72 3.77 -8.84
CA GLU A 65 -5.55 2.74 -7.80
C GLU A 65 -5.13 3.31 -6.43
N VAL A 66 -5.89 4.29 -5.91
CA VAL A 66 -5.62 4.88 -4.59
C VAL A 66 -6.20 4.00 -3.48
N ALA A 67 -5.37 3.63 -2.50
CA ALA A 67 -5.79 2.89 -1.31
C ALA A 67 -5.14 3.40 -0.02
N ILE A 68 -5.82 3.15 1.11
CA ILE A 68 -5.34 3.42 2.47
C ILE A 68 -5.53 2.14 3.29
N PHE A 69 -4.49 1.74 4.02
CA PHE A 69 -4.48 0.52 4.82
C PHE A 69 -4.45 0.84 6.31
N HIS A 70 -5.09 0.01 7.12
CA HIS A 70 -5.10 0.14 8.58
C HIS A 70 -3.85 -0.46 9.25
N SER A 71 -2.97 -1.11 8.48
CA SER A 71 -1.77 -1.81 8.93
C SER A 71 -0.58 -1.45 8.06
N ALA A 72 0.61 -1.49 8.65
CA ALA A 72 1.86 -1.28 7.93
C ALA A 72 2.12 -2.49 7.01
N LEU A 73 2.26 -2.22 5.71
CA LEU A 73 2.59 -3.23 4.71
C LEU A 73 4.10 -3.46 4.67
N ASP A 74 4.52 -4.70 4.41
CA ASP A 74 5.93 -5.01 4.24
C ASP A 74 6.44 -4.72 2.82
N ASP A 75 7.76 -4.79 2.62
CA ASP A 75 8.37 -4.52 1.31
C ASP A 75 7.86 -5.47 0.21
N GLY A 76 7.46 -6.70 0.55
CA GLY A 76 6.90 -7.68 -0.37
C GLY A 76 5.49 -7.29 -0.81
N ASP A 77 4.65 -6.87 0.12
CA ASP A 77 3.30 -6.39 -0.16
C ASP A 77 3.31 -5.15 -1.04
N ILE A 78 4.20 -4.19 -0.75
CA ILE A 78 4.38 -2.99 -1.59
C ILE A 78 4.77 -3.37 -3.02
N ARG A 79 5.69 -4.33 -3.21
CA ARG A 79 6.05 -4.81 -4.56
C ARG A 79 4.91 -5.51 -5.27
N LYS A 80 4.04 -6.23 -4.55
CA LYS A 80 2.86 -6.87 -5.16
C LYS A 80 1.85 -5.82 -5.61
N ILE A 81 1.49 -4.90 -4.70
CA ILE A 81 0.49 -3.85 -4.93
C ILE A 81 0.87 -2.92 -6.08
N MET A 82 2.16 -2.64 -6.26
CA MET A 82 2.63 -1.86 -7.41
C MET A 82 2.17 -2.44 -8.76
N ASN A 83 1.94 -3.75 -8.85
CA ASN A 83 1.44 -4.41 -10.05
C ASN A 83 -0.10 -4.54 -10.06
N GLY A 84 -0.80 -3.78 -9.22
CA GLY A 84 -2.26 -3.75 -9.09
C GLY A 84 -2.80 -4.49 -7.87
N PHE A 85 -3.98 -4.10 -7.38
CA PHE A 85 -4.60 -4.69 -6.19
C PHE A 85 -5.10 -6.12 -6.37
N ALA A 86 -5.27 -6.59 -7.61
CA ALA A 86 -5.58 -7.99 -7.90
C ALA A 86 -4.54 -8.95 -7.30
N SER A 87 -3.28 -8.48 -7.16
CA SER A 87 -2.20 -9.22 -6.51
C SER A 87 -2.46 -9.52 -5.02
N LEU A 88 -3.27 -8.70 -4.34
CA LEU A 88 -3.70 -8.93 -2.96
C LEU A 88 -4.88 -9.89 -2.86
N MET A 89 -5.78 -9.86 -3.86
CA MET A 89 -7.00 -10.67 -3.88
C MET A 89 -6.77 -12.13 -4.26
N THR A 90 -5.62 -12.45 -4.86
CA THR A 90 -5.25 -13.83 -5.25
C THR A 90 -4.56 -14.61 -4.12
N ALA A 91 -4.40 -14.03 -2.94
CA ALA A 91 -3.74 -14.63 -1.78
C ALA A 91 -4.53 -15.73 -1.05
N VAL A 92 -5.45 -16.43 -1.73
CA VAL A 92 -5.79 -17.80 -1.33
C VAL A 92 -4.85 -18.70 -2.12
N ASP A 93 -3.73 -19.10 -1.49
CA ASP A 93 -2.82 -20.09 -2.09
C ASP A 93 -3.67 -21.30 -2.51
N PRO A 94 -3.66 -21.72 -3.78
CA PRO A 94 -4.39 -22.90 -4.20
C PRO A 94 -4.09 -24.12 -3.31
N LYS A 95 -2.88 -24.21 -2.75
CA LYS A 95 -2.47 -25.29 -1.82
C LYS A 95 -3.27 -25.33 -0.53
N ASP A 96 -3.80 -24.19 -0.08
CA ASP A 96 -4.63 -24.07 1.12
C ASP A 96 -6.12 -24.19 0.80
N LYS A 97 -6.48 -24.34 -0.47
CA LYS A 97 -7.86 -24.65 -0.86
C LYS A 97 -8.17 -26.09 -0.48
N LEU A 98 -9.12 -26.25 0.44
CA LEU A 98 -9.66 -27.55 0.86
C LEU A 98 -9.87 -28.52 -0.32
N PRO A 99 -10.43 -28.11 -1.48
CA PRO A 99 -10.56 -29.00 -2.65
C PRO A 99 -9.26 -29.69 -3.10
N LEU A 100 -8.09 -29.02 -3.06
CA LEU A 100 -6.81 -29.63 -3.46
C LEU A 100 -6.27 -30.60 -2.39
N ALA A 101 -6.50 -30.31 -1.11
CA ALA A 101 -6.15 -31.23 -0.02
C ALA A 101 -6.96 -32.53 -0.10
N TRP A 102 -8.27 -32.43 -0.36
CA TRP A 102 -9.15 -33.59 -0.58
C TRP A 102 -8.77 -34.40 -1.83
N GLY A 103 -8.36 -33.72 -2.91
CA GLY A 103 -7.85 -34.38 -4.12
C GLY A 103 -6.63 -35.27 -3.84
N LYS A 104 -5.67 -34.77 -3.04
CA LYS A 104 -4.47 -35.54 -2.66
C LYS A 104 -4.77 -36.71 -1.72
N ILE A 105 -5.77 -36.60 -0.85
CA ILE A 105 -6.19 -37.69 0.04
C ILE A 105 -6.83 -38.83 -0.77
N LYS A 106 -7.69 -38.50 -1.73
CA LYS A 106 -8.34 -39.52 -2.59
C LYS A 106 -7.38 -40.25 -3.52
N GLN A 107 -6.26 -39.63 -3.91
CA GLN A 107 -5.24 -40.29 -4.74
C GLN A 107 -4.32 -41.25 -3.96
N ARG A 108 -4.40 -41.27 -2.62
CA ARG A 108 -3.58 -42.11 -1.74
C ARG A 108 -4.32 -43.36 -1.22
N ASN A 109 -5.57 -43.55 -1.64
CA ASN A 109 -6.37 -44.76 -1.42
C ASN A 109 -6.66 -45.42 -2.77
#